data_AF-A0A484ZHJ8-F1
#
_entry.id   AF-A0A484ZHJ8-F1
#
_cell.length_a   1.000
_cell.length_b   1.000
_cell.length_c   1.000
_cell.angle_alpha   90.00
_cell.angle_beta   90.00
_cell.angle_gamma   90.00
#
_symmetry.space_group_name_H-M   'P 1'
#
loop_
_entity.id
_entity.type
_entity.pdbx_description
1 polymer ?
#
loop_
_entity_poly.entity_id
_entity_poly.type
_entity_poly.pdbx_seq_one_letter_code
_entity_poly.pdbx_strand_id
1 'polypeptide(L)'
;MPLQLRHLVFIPLLALTACQQPANDTSTNSLSGTSHSRSAVVNNAKIEISKSALEYNIKKVQTLLGDKSSLCAILKGDAYGHDLSLVAPVMVKNNVQCIGSPVTRN
;
A
#
# COMPACT_ATOMS: atom_id res chain seq x y z
N MET A 1 -67.41 11.27 -3.10
CA MET A 1 -68.08 9.97 -3.27
C MET A 1 -67.71 9.43 -4.65
N PRO A 2 -67.28 8.17 -4.86
CA PRO A 2 -66.81 7.15 -3.92
C PRO A 2 -65.40 6.59 -4.28
N LEU A 3 -64.97 5.63 -3.46
CA LEU A 3 -63.77 4.79 -3.52
C LEU A 3 -63.52 4.19 -4.91
N GLN A 4 -62.28 3.78 -5.20
CA GLN A 4 -61.96 2.35 -5.30
C GLN A 4 -60.48 2.06 -4.98
N LEU A 5 -60.31 1.57 -3.76
CA LEU A 5 -59.17 0.83 -3.23
C LEU A 5 -59.04 -0.50 -3.99
N ARG A 6 -58.06 -0.60 -4.89
CA ARG A 6 -57.64 -1.83 -5.56
C ARG A 6 -56.26 -1.49 -6.11
N HIS A 7 -55.13 -1.96 -5.61
CA HIS A 7 -54.76 -3.36 -5.47
C HIS A 7 -53.68 -3.46 -4.37
N LEU A 8 -54.03 -4.08 -3.24
CA LEU A 8 -53.14 -5.06 -2.62
C LEU A 8 -52.83 -6.07 -3.72
N VAL A 9 -51.59 -6.17 -4.19
CA VAL A 9 -50.68 -7.31 -3.93
C VAL A 9 -49.30 -6.99 -4.56
N PHE A 10 -48.24 -7.47 -3.90
CA PHE A 10 -46.89 -7.73 -4.43
C PHE A 10 -45.98 -6.54 -4.75
N ILE A 11 -45.19 -6.09 -3.77
CA ILE A 11 -43.71 -6.07 -3.88
C ILE A 11 -43.07 -6.24 -2.49
N PRO A 12 -42.88 -7.46 -1.97
CA PRO A 12 -41.78 -7.74 -1.07
C PRO A 12 -40.73 -8.48 -1.90
N LEU A 13 -39.79 -7.78 -2.52
CA LEU A 13 -38.47 -8.32 -2.92
C LEU A 13 -37.76 -7.24 -3.74
N LEU A 14 -36.91 -6.45 -3.07
CA LEU A 14 -35.69 -5.87 -3.65
C LEU A 14 -34.84 -5.33 -2.49
N ALA A 15 -34.62 -6.19 -1.49
CA ALA A 15 -33.37 -6.22 -0.76
C ALA A 15 -32.51 -7.31 -1.44
N LEU A 16 -31.21 -7.05 -1.60
CA LEU A 16 -30.19 -7.78 -2.39
C LEU A 16 -29.90 -7.19 -3.79
N THR A 17 -29.36 -5.97 -3.82
CA THR A 17 -28.22 -5.67 -4.70
C THR A 17 -26.96 -5.57 -3.84
N ALA A 18 -26.56 -6.71 -3.28
CA ALA A 18 -25.24 -6.88 -2.72
C ALA A 18 -24.24 -6.94 -3.90
N CYS A 19 -23.28 -6.01 -3.88
CA CYS A 19 -21.91 -6.12 -4.34
C CYS A 19 -21.62 -7.14 -5.47
N GLN A 20 -21.57 -6.66 -6.72
CA GLN A 20 -20.74 -7.28 -7.75
C GLN A 20 -19.95 -6.18 -8.45
N GLN A 21 -18.83 -5.76 -7.83
CA GLN A 21 -17.77 -5.07 -8.55
C GLN A 21 -16.76 -6.13 -9.01
N PRO A 22 -16.52 -6.28 -10.32
CA PRO A 22 -15.48 -7.18 -10.82
C PRO A 22 -14.11 -6.66 -10.38
N ALA A 23 -13.41 -7.45 -9.56
CA ALA A 23 -11.99 -7.28 -9.32
C ALA A 23 -11.23 -7.83 -10.53
N ASN A 24 -10.70 -6.95 -11.37
CA ASN A 24 -9.70 -7.34 -12.36
C ASN A 24 -8.33 -7.39 -11.68
N ASP A 25 -8.02 -8.51 -11.04
CA ASP A 25 -6.65 -8.88 -10.70
C ASP A 25 -6.08 -9.75 -11.83
N THR A 26 -5.39 -9.12 -12.78
CA THR A 26 -4.49 -9.84 -13.69
C THR A 26 -3.06 -9.65 -13.19
N SER A 27 -2.65 -10.47 -12.23
CA SER A 27 -1.24 -10.76 -11.97
C SER A 27 -0.92 -12.14 -12.54
N THR A 28 -0.69 -12.20 -13.86
CA THR A 28 -0.13 -13.40 -14.50
C THR A 28 1.37 -13.43 -14.26
N ASN A 29 1.78 -14.18 -13.25
CA ASN A 29 3.18 -14.58 -13.07
C ASN A 29 3.53 -15.60 -14.18
N SER A 30 3.94 -15.10 -15.35
CA SER A 30 4.42 -15.96 -16.45
C SER A 30 5.95 -15.99 -16.45
N LEU A 31 6.50 -17.07 -15.91
CA LEU A 31 7.86 -17.49 -16.19
C LEU A 31 7.88 -18.00 -17.64
N SER A 32 8.24 -17.15 -18.59
CA SER A 32 8.45 -17.53 -19.98
C SER A 32 9.47 -16.59 -20.61
N GLY A 33 10.65 -17.14 -20.90
CA GLY A 33 11.71 -16.47 -21.65
C GLY A 33 11.22 -16.09 -23.04
N THR A 34 10.72 -14.87 -23.16
CA THR A 34 10.62 -14.13 -24.42
C THR A 34 11.08 -12.71 -24.12
N SER A 35 12.21 -12.33 -24.72
CA SER A 35 12.70 -10.95 -24.73
C SER A 35 11.72 -10.08 -25.51
N HIS A 36 10.60 -9.73 -24.89
CA HIS A 36 9.83 -8.57 -25.31
C HIS A 36 10.76 -7.38 -25.13
N SER A 37 11.15 -6.76 -26.25
CA SER A 37 11.77 -5.43 -26.26
C SER A 37 10.84 -4.51 -25.50
N ARG A 38 11.09 -4.36 -24.20
CA ARG A 38 10.38 -3.45 -23.32
C ARG A 38 10.67 -2.07 -23.88
N SER A 39 9.72 -1.52 -24.62
CA SER A 39 9.73 -0.12 -25.04
C SER A 39 10.25 0.70 -23.88
N ALA A 40 11.29 1.50 -24.12
CA ALA A 40 11.97 2.24 -23.06
C ALA A 40 10.90 2.91 -22.20
N VAL A 41 10.79 2.51 -20.94
CA VAL A 41 9.85 3.13 -20.02
C VAL A 41 10.38 4.53 -19.77
N VAL A 42 9.85 5.48 -20.52
CA VAL A 42 10.12 6.89 -20.33
C VAL A 42 9.34 7.31 -19.09
N ASN A 43 10.04 7.44 -17.97
CA ASN A 43 9.44 7.98 -16.76
C ASN A 43 9.11 9.45 -17.00
N ASN A 44 7.82 9.80 -16.98
CA ASN A 44 7.36 11.18 -17.11
C ASN A 44 7.62 12.01 -15.84
N ALA A 45 7.80 11.35 -14.69
CA ALA A 45 8.17 11.94 -13.42
C ALA A 45 8.96 10.94 -12.57
N LYS A 46 9.77 11.46 -11.64
CA LYS A 46 10.58 10.66 -10.73
C LYS A 46 10.54 11.29 -9.34
N ILE A 47 10.40 10.44 -8.30
CA ILE A 47 10.58 10.85 -6.92
C ILE A 47 12.05 10.58 -6.55
N GLU A 48 12.74 11.59 -6.07
CA GLU A 48 14.12 11.46 -5.61
C GLU A 48 14.16 11.36 -4.09
N ILE A 49 14.80 10.30 -3.59
CA ILE A 49 14.87 10.01 -2.17
C ILE A 49 16.28 10.34 -1.68
N SER A 50 16.38 11.31 -0.78
CA SER A 50 17.67 11.70 -0.20
C SER A 50 18.11 10.71 0.87
N LYS A 51 19.11 9.87 0.53
CA LYS A 51 19.72 8.94 1.47
C LYS A 51 20.35 9.65 2.68
N SER A 52 21.02 10.78 2.47
CA SER A 52 21.65 11.53 3.56
C SER A 52 20.61 12.11 4.52
N ALA A 53 19.45 12.53 4.01
CA ALA A 53 18.35 12.97 4.86
C ALA A 53 17.78 11.83 5.71
N LEU A 54 17.61 10.63 5.14
CA LEU A 54 17.20 9.44 5.90
C LEU A 54 18.20 9.13 7.02
N GLU A 55 19.50 9.07 6.71
CA GLU A 55 20.55 8.79 7.69
C GLU A 55 20.61 9.85 8.80
N TYR A 56 20.49 11.14 8.44
CA TYR A 56 20.43 12.24 9.40
C TYR A 56 19.22 12.09 10.33
N ASN A 57 18.04 11.84 9.79
CA ASN A 57 16.81 11.71 10.57
C ASN A 57 16.87 10.53 11.55
N ILE A 58 17.39 9.38 11.11
CA ILE A 58 17.56 8.20 11.98
C ILE A 58 18.47 8.55 13.17
N LYS A 59 19.63 9.13 12.91
CA LYS A 59 20.59 9.53 13.96
C LYS A 59 19.99 10.58 14.90
N LYS A 60 19.23 11.53 14.35
CA LYS A 60 18.58 12.57 15.15
C LYS A 60 17.58 11.95 16.11
N VAL A 61 16.73 11.04 15.65
CA VAL A 61 15.76 10.35 16.50
C VAL A 61 16.45 9.45 17.53
N GLN A 62 17.46 8.66 17.14
CA GLN A 62 18.24 7.85 18.08
C GLN A 62 18.87 8.71 19.18
N THR A 63 19.40 9.89 18.83
CA THR A 63 19.96 10.84 19.81
C THR A 63 18.89 11.35 20.78
N LEU A 64 17.66 11.58 20.31
CA LEU A 64 16.54 12.02 21.15
C LEU A 64 16.05 10.92 22.09
N LEU A 65 16.09 9.65 21.65
CA LEU A 65 15.71 8.50 22.48
C LEU A 65 16.79 8.18 23.54
N GLY A 66 18.07 8.38 23.20
CA GLY A 66 19.20 7.98 24.04
C GLY A 66 19.11 6.51 24.42
N ASP A 67 19.50 6.18 25.65
CA ASP A 67 19.46 4.79 26.15
C ASP A 67 18.11 4.40 26.76
N LYS A 68 17.09 5.26 26.65
CA LYS A 68 15.79 5.07 27.31
C LYS A 68 14.82 4.22 26.51
N SER A 69 15.02 4.13 25.19
CA SER A 69 14.10 3.44 24.29
C SER A 69 14.76 3.08 22.96
N SER A 70 14.18 2.10 22.28
CA SER A 70 14.59 1.63 20.96
C SER A 70 13.83 2.30 19.83
N LEU A 71 14.46 2.43 18.65
CA LEU A 71 13.81 2.94 17.44
C LEU A 71 13.20 1.81 16.60
N CYS A 72 11.90 1.91 16.32
CA CYS A 72 11.21 1.11 15.32
C CYS A 72 10.84 1.96 14.10
N ALA A 73 11.34 1.61 12.92
CA ALA A 73 10.93 2.28 11.69
C ALA A 73 9.60 1.69 11.18
N ILE A 74 8.58 2.54 11.05
CA ILE A 74 7.32 2.14 10.44
C ILE A 74 7.41 2.39 8.93
N LEU A 75 7.42 1.34 8.13
CA LEU A 75 7.55 1.40 6.67
C LEU A 75 6.22 0.99 6.01
N LYS A 76 5.15 1.71 6.32
CA LYS A 76 3.81 1.50 5.75
C LYS A 76 3.72 2.03 4.32
N GLY A 77 2.96 1.34 3.46
CA GLY A 77 2.63 1.82 2.10
C GLY A 77 3.88 2.07 1.27
N ASP A 78 4.74 1.06 1.16
CA ASP A 78 6.00 1.14 0.42
C ASP A 78 6.94 2.25 0.95
N ALA A 79 7.20 2.21 2.27
CA ALA A 79 7.96 3.24 2.99
C ALA A 79 7.44 4.68 2.77
N TYR A 80 6.12 4.87 2.85
CA TYR A 80 5.42 6.13 2.58
C TYR A 80 5.64 6.65 1.14
N GLY A 81 5.72 5.74 0.17
CA GLY A 81 5.97 6.08 -1.24
C GLY A 81 7.43 6.41 -1.56
N HIS A 82 8.36 6.11 -0.64
CA HIS A 82 9.81 6.28 -0.84
C HIS A 82 10.50 4.98 -1.29
N ASP A 83 9.75 3.97 -1.72
CA ASP A 83 10.24 2.64 -2.08
C ASP A 83 10.88 1.89 -0.89
N LEU A 84 10.22 0.83 -0.45
CA LEU A 84 10.67 -0.02 0.64
C LEU A 84 12.04 -0.64 0.35
N SER A 85 12.32 -0.97 -0.90
CA SER A 85 13.59 -1.57 -1.34
C SER A 85 14.77 -0.61 -1.20
N LEU A 86 14.50 0.70 -1.26
CA LEU A 86 15.51 1.74 -1.06
C LEU A 86 15.65 2.14 0.41
N VAL A 87 14.54 2.19 1.16
CA VAL A 87 14.54 2.68 2.55
C VAL A 87 14.93 1.61 3.56
N ALA A 88 14.45 0.36 3.43
CA ALA A 88 14.71 -0.69 4.41
C ALA A 88 16.21 -0.99 4.62
N PRO A 89 17.06 -1.07 3.57
CA PRO A 89 18.50 -1.26 3.76
C PRO A 89 19.17 -0.12 4.53
N VAL A 90 18.70 1.12 4.37
CA VAL A 90 19.20 2.28 5.11
C VAL A 90 18.84 2.15 6.60
N MET A 91 17.63 1.69 6.93
CA MET A 91 17.22 1.45 8.32
C MET A 91 18.10 0.39 8.99
N VAL A 92 18.31 -0.74 8.32
CA VAL A 92 19.16 -1.84 8.81
C VAL A 92 20.60 -1.36 9.01
N LYS A 93 21.16 -0.64 8.02
CA LYS A 93 22.54 -0.11 8.10
C LYS A 93 22.75 0.86 9.27
N ASN A 94 21.70 1.59 9.67
CA ASN A 94 21.77 2.55 10.79
C ASN A 94 21.30 1.95 12.12
N ASN A 95 21.31 0.62 12.26
CA ASN A 95 20.98 -0.11 13.50
C ASN A 95 19.58 0.20 14.03
N VAL A 96 18.59 0.44 13.17
CA VAL A 96 17.19 0.49 13.61
C VAL A 96 16.76 -0.90 14.09
N GLN A 97 16.22 -0.99 15.31
CA GLN A 97 16.03 -2.28 15.98
C GLN A 97 14.82 -3.08 15.46
N CYS A 98 13.81 -2.40 14.93
CA CYS A 98 12.69 -3.08 14.30
C CYS A 98 12.12 -2.31 13.11
N ILE A 99 11.51 -3.06 12.20
CA ILE A 99 10.77 -2.54 11.06
C ILE A 99 9.33 -3.02 11.18
N GLY A 100 8.40 -2.08 11.32
CA GLY A 100 6.97 -2.34 11.29
C GLY A 100 6.41 -2.10 9.89
N SER A 101 5.81 -3.11 9.26
CA SER A 101 5.07 -2.97 8.00
C SER A 101 3.66 -3.54 8.19
N PRO A 102 2.61 -2.89 7.65
CA PRO A 102 1.25 -3.40 7.71
C PRO A 102 0.95 -4.48 6.65
N VAL A 103 1.95 -4.95 5.89
CA VAL A 103 1.72 -6.00 4.89
C VAL A 103 1.42 -7.33 5.58
N THR A 104 0.19 -7.81 5.36
CA THR A 104 -0.32 -9.12 5.73
C THR A 104 0.51 -10.22 5.08
N ARG A 105 0.88 -11.26 5.86
CA ARG A 105 1.33 -12.53 5.28
C ARG A 105 0.23 -13.03 4.35
N ASN A 106 0.55 -13.14 3.06
CA ASN A 106 -0.25 -13.92 2.11
C ASN A 106 0.22 -15.38 2.17
#